data_AF-A0A822D7M7-F1
#
_entry.id   AF-A0A822D7M7-F1
#
_cell.length_a   1.000
_cell.length_b   1.000
_cell.length_c   1.000
_cell.angle_alpha   90.00
_cell.angle_beta   90.00
_cell.angle_gamma   90.00
#
_symmetry.space_group_name_H-M   'P 1'
#
loop_
_entity.id
_entity.type
_entity.pdbx_description
1 polymer ?
#
loop_
_entity_poly.entity_id
_entity_poly.type
_entity_poly.pdbx_seq_one_letter_code
_entity_poly.pdbx_strand_id
1 'polypeptide(L)'
;MKLVALNFKYFTIPWNVFDFIIVIASILGQVLGEIMEKFIVNPTLLRVVRVARVGRVLRLVKGAKGIRTLLFALAVSMPALFNIGLLLFLVMFIYSIFGMSFFAYVRKSAGVTALFNFETFPNSMIILFQMCTTAGWSGVLQALTNDRPPDCDPTIYSPSHRGDCGNMAIATPI
;
A
#
# COMPACT_ATOMS: atom_id res chain seq x y z
N MET A 1 1.75 25.31 -27.54
CA MET A 1 2.85 25.60 -28.50
C MET A 1 3.95 24.52 -28.60
N LYS A 2 4.16 23.61 -27.62
CA LYS A 2 5.15 22.51 -27.78
C LYS A 2 4.60 21.22 -28.44
N LEU A 3 3.31 20.92 -28.26
CA LEU A 3 2.65 19.73 -28.82
C LEU A 3 2.64 19.73 -30.37
N VAL A 4 2.45 20.92 -30.96
CA VAL A 4 2.32 21.12 -32.41
C VAL A 4 3.69 21.13 -33.12
N ALA A 5 4.79 21.37 -32.39
CA ALA A 5 6.12 21.54 -32.98
C ALA A 5 6.95 20.24 -33.08
N LEU A 6 6.59 19.17 -32.36
CA LEU A 6 7.45 17.97 -32.24
C LEU A 6 6.73 16.62 -32.46
N ASN A 7 5.44 16.61 -32.79
CA ASN A 7 4.61 15.44 -33.14
C ASN A 7 4.97 14.16 -32.34
N PHE A 8 5.82 13.28 -32.88
CA PHE A 8 6.17 11.99 -32.26
C PHE A 8 7.45 12.00 -31.39
N LYS A 9 8.33 13.01 -31.49
CA LYS A 9 9.52 13.17 -30.61
C LYS A 9 9.17 13.71 -29.22
N TYR A 10 7.92 14.06 -28.98
CA TYR A 10 7.45 14.51 -27.67
C TYR A 10 7.33 13.34 -26.68
N PHE A 11 6.97 12.14 -27.15
CA PHE A 11 6.78 10.95 -26.30
C PHE A 11 8.08 10.23 -25.91
N THR A 12 9.19 10.51 -26.60
CA THR A 12 10.51 9.95 -26.24
C THR A 12 11.16 10.66 -25.06
N ILE A 13 10.71 11.88 -24.71
CA ILE A 13 11.23 12.63 -23.57
C ILE A 13 10.32 12.37 -22.37
N PRO A 14 10.73 11.57 -21.35
CA PRO A 14 9.87 11.20 -20.23
C PRO A 14 9.35 12.41 -19.43
N TRP A 15 10.12 13.51 -19.41
CA TRP A 15 9.70 14.78 -18.80
C TRP A 15 8.50 15.43 -19.50
N ASN A 16 8.39 15.30 -20.82
CA ASN A 16 7.28 15.83 -21.60
C ASN A 16 6.04 14.93 -21.46
N VAL A 17 6.22 13.61 -21.36
CA VAL A 17 5.12 12.67 -21.10
C VAL A 17 4.54 12.86 -19.70
N PHE A 18 5.40 12.98 -18.68
CA PHE A 18 4.98 13.29 -17.31
C PHE A 18 4.23 14.62 -17.24
N ASP A 19 4.72 15.64 -17.96
CA ASP A 19 4.03 16.92 -18.08
C ASP A 19 2.63 16.77 -18.69
N PHE A 20 2.53 16.06 -19.81
CA PHE A 20 1.27 15.81 -20.49
C PHE A 20 0.25 15.07 -19.60
N ILE A 21 0.70 14.05 -18.85
CA ILE A 21 -0.15 13.32 -17.89
C ILE A 21 -0.66 14.25 -16.78
N ILE A 22 0.20 15.08 -16.19
CA ILE A 22 -0.22 16.03 -15.13
C ILE A 22 -1.22 17.05 -15.67
N VAL A 23 -0.99 17.57 -16.88
CA VAL A 23 -1.88 18.55 -17.50
C VAL A 23 -3.24 17.93 -17.79
N ILE A 24 -3.29 16.73 -18.38
CA ILE A 24 -4.54 16.01 -18.63
C ILE A 24 -5.26 15.68 -17.33
N ALA A 25 -4.57 15.16 -16.31
CA ALA A 25 -5.17 14.85 -15.01
C ALA A 25 -5.73 16.10 -14.31
N SER A 26 -5.06 17.25 -14.45
CA SER A 26 -5.54 18.53 -13.93
C SER A 26 -6.80 19.04 -14.65
N ILE A 27 -6.87 18.84 -15.96
CA ILE A 27 -8.03 19.24 -16.78
C ILE A 27 -9.22 18.32 -16.48
N LEU A 28 -9.00 17.00 -16.47
CA LEU A 28 -10.02 16.02 -16.07
C LEU A 28 -10.53 16.30 -14.66
N GLY A 29 -9.65 16.54 -13.68
CA GLY A 29 -10.06 16.86 -12.32
C GLY A 29 -10.88 18.16 -12.19
N GLN A 30 -10.63 19.16 -13.05
CA GLN A 30 -11.44 20.39 -13.08
C GLN A 30 -12.80 20.13 -13.72
N VAL A 31 -12.83 19.48 -14.88
CA VAL A 31 -14.07 19.16 -15.58
C VAL A 31 -14.97 18.23 -14.75
N LEU A 32 -14.41 17.20 -14.12
CA LEU A 32 -15.16 16.35 -13.18
C LEU A 32 -15.64 17.14 -11.96
N GLY A 33 -14.85 18.08 -11.44
CA GLY A 33 -15.25 18.93 -10.32
C GLY A 33 -16.48 19.79 -10.65
N GLU A 34 -16.48 20.42 -11.82
CA GLU A 34 -17.58 21.28 -12.30
C GLU A 34 -18.86 20.49 -12.64
N ILE A 35 -18.72 19.28 -13.19
CA ILE A 35 -19.87 18.40 -13.49
C ILE A 35 -20.47 17.83 -12.20
N MET A 36 -19.64 17.45 -11.23
CA MET A 36 -20.11 16.84 -9.98
C MET A 36 -20.78 17.84 -9.03
N GLU A 37 -20.32 19.10 -9.00
CA GLU A 37 -20.93 20.17 -8.20
C GLU A 37 -22.36 20.49 -8.67
N LYS A 38 -22.70 20.16 -9.93
CA LYS A 38 -24.05 20.30 -10.48
C LYS A 38 -24.97 19.11 -10.24
N PHE A 39 -24.45 17.90 -10.00
CA PHE A 39 -25.29 16.70 -10.08
C PHE A 39 -25.49 15.91 -8.77
N ILE A 40 -24.57 15.89 -7.78
CA ILE A 40 -24.76 15.07 -6.56
C ILE A 40 -24.05 15.65 -5.31
N VAL A 41 -24.80 15.79 -4.20
CA VAL A 41 -24.31 16.21 -2.86
C VAL A 41 -23.76 15.01 -2.06
N ASN A 42 -22.66 14.40 -2.50
CA ASN A 42 -22.03 13.31 -1.72
C ASN A 42 -20.73 13.81 -1.04
N PRO A 43 -20.62 13.81 0.30
CA PRO A 43 -19.50 14.45 1.03
C PRO A 43 -18.12 13.84 0.73
N THR A 44 -18.05 12.57 0.28
CA THR A 44 -16.82 11.89 -0.11
C THR A 44 -16.22 12.47 -1.40
N LEU A 45 -17.07 12.88 -2.36
CA LEU A 45 -16.64 13.43 -3.65
C LEU A 45 -16.09 14.86 -3.52
N LEU A 46 -16.66 15.68 -2.62
CA LEU A 46 -16.12 17.01 -2.29
C LEU A 46 -14.68 16.95 -1.74
N ARG A 47 -14.34 15.89 -1.00
CA ARG A 47 -12.96 15.67 -0.53
C ARG A 47 -12.01 15.41 -1.71
N VAL A 48 -12.43 14.61 -2.69
CA VAL A 48 -11.64 14.29 -3.88
C VAL A 48 -11.37 15.52 -4.74
N VAL A 49 -12.38 16.39 -4.97
CA VAL A 49 -12.21 17.63 -5.73
C VAL A 49 -11.20 18.59 -5.06
N ARG A 50 -11.20 18.66 -3.72
CA ARG A 50 -10.19 19.45 -2.98
C ARG A 50 -8.79 18.89 -3.17
N VAL A 51 -8.61 17.57 -3.13
CA VAL A 51 -7.31 16.91 -3.39
C VAL A 51 -6.84 17.16 -4.82
N ALA A 52 -7.74 17.15 -5.81
CA ALA A 52 -7.40 17.48 -7.19
C ALA A 52 -6.86 18.92 -7.36
N ARG A 53 -7.34 19.88 -6.55
CA ARG A 53 -6.79 21.25 -6.52
C ARG A 53 -5.36 21.31 -5.97
N VAL A 54 -5.01 20.45 -5.00
CA VAL A 54 -3.64 20.31 -4.47
C VAL A 54 -2.68 19.83 -5.57
N GLY A 55 -3.16 19.07 -6.56
CA GLY A 55 -2.39 18.69 -7.75
C GLY A 55 -1.82 19.88 -8.54
N ARG A 56 -2.35 21.10 -8.39
CA ARG A 56 -1.75 22.32 -8.98
C ARG A 56 -0.37 22.64 -8.39
N VAL A 57 -0.10 22.26 -7.14
CA VAL A 57 1.22 22.42 -6.49
C VAL A 57 2.29 21.61 -7.23
N LEU A 58 1.93 20.50 -7.88
CA LEU A 58 2.85 19.73 -8.73
C LEU A 58 3.34 20.54 -9.94
N ARG A 59 2.63 21.59 -10.37
CA ARG A 59 3.14 22.51 -11.42
C ARG A 59 4.32 23.36 -10.93
N LEU A 60 4.43 23.64 -9.62
CA LEU A 60 5.57 24.37 -9.04
C LEU A 60 6.86 23.56 -9.10
N VAL A 61 6.76 22.22 -9.06
CA VAL A 61 7.90 21.30 -9.24
C VAL A 61 8.59 21.49 -10.59
N LYS A 62 7.89 22.02 -11.61
CA LYS A 62 8.49 22.35 -12.93
C LYS A 62 9.54 23.44 -12.88
N GLY A 63 9.40 24.42 -11.97
CA GLY A 63 10.29 25.59 -11.90
C GLY A 63 11.60 25.28 -11.19
N ALA A 64 11.61 24.27 -10.33
CA ALA A 64 12.75 23.93 -9.50
C ALA A 64 13.70 22.96 -10.22
N LYS A 65 14.74 23.50 -10.86
CA LYS A 65 15.79 22.74 -11.56
C LYS A 65 16.44 21.66 -10.66
N GLY A 66 16.54 21.91 -9.35
CA GLY A 66 17.05 20.95 -8.37
C GLY A 66 16.13 19.74 -8.11
N ILE A 67 14.81 19.96 -7.97
CA ILE A 67 13.84 18.87 -7.74
C ILE A 67 13.78 17.95 -8.96
N ARG A 68 13.89 18.53 -10.17
CA ARG A 68 13.95 17.77 -11.43
C ARG A 68 15.11 16.77 -11.46
N THR A 69 16.30 17.17 -10.99
CA THR A 69 17.47 16.28 -10.95
C THR A 69 17.29 15.14 -9.96
N LEU A 70 16.72 15.41 -8.77
CA LEU A 70 16.43 14.39 -7.76
C LEU A 70 15.39 13.37 -8.26
N LEU A 71 14.30 13.85 -8.86
CA LEU A 71 13.28 12.98 -9.45
C LEU A 71 13.82 12.15 -10.61
N PHE A 72 14.73 12.71 -11.42
CA PHE A 72 15.40 11.96 -12.48
C PHE A 72 16.30 10.86 -11.91
N ALA A 73 17.07 11.16 -10.87
CA ALA A 73 17.89 10.16 -10.18
C ALA A 73 17.02 9.02 -9.59
N LEU A 74 15.87 9.36 -9.00
CA LEU A 74 14.89 8.38 -8.51
C LEU A 74 14.29 7.54 -9.65
N ALA A 75 13.94 8.16 -10.78
CA ALA A 75 13.40 7.44 -11.93
C ALA A 75 14.42 6.49 -12.57
N VAL A 76 15.71 6.85 -12.56
CA VAL A 76 16.80 6.00 -13.04
C VAL A 76 17.06 4.81 -12.10
N SER A 77 16.86 4.97 -10.79
CA SER A 77 16.98 3.86 -9.83
C SER A 77 15.72 2.99 -9.73
N MET A 78 14.58 3.47 -10.22
CA MET A 78 13.29 2.76 -10.18
C MET A 78 13.30 1.36 -10.83
N PRO A 79 13.95 1.11 -11.98
CA PRO A 79 14.04 -0.24 -12.57
C PRO A 79 14.80 -1.23 -11.68
N ALA A 80 15.89 -0.78 -11.04
CA ALA A 80 16.63 -1.60 -10.10
C ALA A 80 15.80 -1.88 -8.84
N LEU A 81 15.10 -0.87 -8.33
CA LEU A 81 14.19 -1.01 -7.19
C LEU A 81 13.02 -1.95 -7.52
N PHE A 82 12.51 -1.95 -8.76
CA PHE A 82 11.43 -2.85 -9.18
C PHE A 82 11.85 -4.33 -9.11
N ASN A 83 13.09 -4.66 -9.49
CA ASN A 83 13.60 -6.04 -9.39
C ASN A 83 13.66 -6.51 -7.94
N ILE A 84 14.15 -5.67 -7.03
CA ILE A 84 14.21 -5.97 -5.59
C ILE A 84 12.80 -6.02 -4.99
N GLY A 85 11.93 -5.09 -5.37
CA GLY A 85 10.54 -5.03 -4.93
C GLY A 85 9.73 -6.24 -5.39
N LEU A 86 9.99 -6.76 -6.58
CA LEU A 86 9.35 -7.97 -7.10
C LEU A 86 9.81 -9.22 -6.34
N LEU A 87 11.10 -9.31 -6.02
CA LEU A 87 11.61 -10.36 -5.13
C LEU A 87 10.98 -10.27 -3.73
N LEU A 88 10.93 -9.07 -3.14
CA LEU A 88 10.30 -8.84 -1.84
C LEU A 88 8.80 -9.20 -1.88
N PHE A 89 8.10 -8.84 -2.95
CA PHE A 89 6.70 -9.18 -3.14
C PHE A 89 6.47 -10.69 -3.21
N LEU A 90 7.35 -11.42 -3.91
CA LEU A 90 7.29 -12.89 -3.97
C LEU A 90 7.51 -13.51 -2.59
N VAL A 91 8.47 -12.99 -1.81
CA VAL A 91 8.70 -13.43 -0.43
C VAL A 91 7.48 -13.16 0.44
N MET A 92 6.93 -11.95 0.42
CA MET A 92 5.69 -11.61 1.15
C MET A 92 4.53 -12.51 0.74
N PHE A 93 4.40 -12.83 -0.55
CA PHE A 93 3.36 -13.73 -1.04
C PHE A 93 3.48 -15.12 -0.41
N ILE A 94 4.67 -15.73 -0.41
CA ILE A 94 4.90 -17.04 0.21
C ILE A 94 4.58 -17.01 1.71
N TYR A 95 5.07 -16.00 2.43
CA TYR A 95 4.80 -15.86 3.86
C TYR A 95 3.33 -15.57 4.17
N SER A 96 2.58 -14.95 3.27
CA SER A 96 1.14 -14.71 3.46
C SER A 96 0.35 -16.02 3.42
N ILE A 97 0.72 -16.97 2.55
CA ILE A 97 0.09 -18.28 2.47
C ILE A 97 0.38 -19.09 3.75
N PHE A 98 1.64 -19.10 4.19
CA PHE A 98 2.02 -19.75 5.45
C PHE A 98 1.32 -19.11 6.65
N GLY A 99 1.30 -17.78 6.70
CA GLY A 99 0.64 -17.02 7.77
C GLY A 99 -0.84 -17.34 7.89
N MET A 100 -1.57 -17.43 6.77
CA MET A 100 -2.97 -17.86 6.78
C MET A 100 -3.15 -19.30 7.26
N SER A 101 -2.25 -20.20 6.85
CA SER A 101 -2.38 -21.63 7.16
C SER A 101 -2.14 -21.90 8.66
N PHE A 102 -1.23 -21.17 9.29
CA PHE A 102 -0.84 -21.40 10.68
C PHE A 102 -1.47 -20.44 11.69
N PHE A 103 -1.74 -19.18 11.30
CA PHE A 103 -2.06 -18.11 12.24
C PHE A 103 -3.43 -17.45 12.02
N ALA A 104 -4.28 -17.98 11.12
CA ALA A 104 -5.60 -17.42 10.85
C ALA A 104 -6.52 -17.35 12.08
N TYR A 105 -6.37 -18.29 13.02
CA TYR A 105 -7.27 -18.44 14.19
C TYR A 105 -6.66 -17.97 15.51
N VAL A 106 -5.47 -17.37 15.47
CA VAL A 106 -4.81 -16.88 16.69
C VAL A 106 -5.64 -15.78 17.33
N ARG A 107 -5.66 -15.76 18.67
CA ARG A 107 -6.35 -14.73 19.44
C ARG A 107 -5.89 -13.33 19.04
N LYS A 108 -6.87 -12.45 18.81
CA LYS A 108 -6.64 -11.04 18.49
C LYS A 108 -6.07 -10.32 19.71
N SER A 109 -4.78 -9.96 19.66
CA SER A 109 -4.07 -9.26 20.74
C SER A 109 -2.92 -8.41 20.18
N ALA A 110 -2.58 -7.29 20.86
CA ALA A 110 -1.42 -6.37 20.74
C ALA A 110 -0.90 -5.90 19.35
N GLY A 111 -1.35 -6.50 18.26
CA GLY A 111 -0.92 -6.28 16.88
C GLY A 111 -1.77 -7.04 15.86
N VAL A 112 -2.49 -8.08 16.29
CA VAL A 112 -3.52 -8.77 15.51
C VAL A 112 -4.90 -8.24 15.89
N THR A 113 -5.59 -7.58 14.95
CA THR A 113 -6.89 -6.91 15.13
C THR A 113 -7.91 -7.39 14.09
N ALA A 114 -9.13 -6.84 14.10
CA ALA A 114 -10.17 -7.18 13.11
C ALA A 114 -9.80 -6.80 11.67
N LEU A 115 -8.92 -5.80 11.47
CA LEU A 115 -8.47 -5.34 10.15
C LEU A 115 -7.07 -5.84 9.79
N PHE A 116 -6.21 -6.00 10.79
CA PHE A 116 -4.85 -6.51 10.63
C PHE A 116 -4.79 -7.93 11.21
N ASN A 117 -5.03 -8.96 10.39
CA ASN A 117 -4.97 -10.37 10.79
C ASN A 117 -4.53 -11.30 9.64
N PHE A 118 -4.34 -12.58 9.95
CA PHE A 118 -4.02 -13.62 8.98
C PHE A 118 -5.26 -14.42 8.52
N GLU A 119 -6.48 -13.90 8.67
CA GLU A 119 -7.71 -14.62 8.29
C GLU A 119 -7.91 -14.64 6.76
N THR A 120 -7.47 -13.57 6.07
CA THR A 120 -7.61 -13.44 4.62
C THR A 120 -6.30 -13.04 3.96
N PHE A 121 -6.19 -13.29 2.66
CA PHE A 121 -5.00 -12.98 1.88
C PHE A 121 -4.65 -11.47 1.90
N PRO A 122 -5.60 -10.53 1.66
CA PRO A 122 -5.30 -9.10 1.72
C PRO A 122 -4.87 -8.63 3.12
N ASN A 123 -5.50 -9.15 4.18
CA ASN A 123 -5.15 -8.77 5.55
C ASN A 123 -3.73 -9.26 5.91
N SER A 124 -3.40 -10.50 5.53
CA SER A 124 -2.06 -11.08 5.71
C SER A 124 -0.98 -10.27 5.00
N MET A 125 -1.26 -9.83 3.76
CA MET A 125 -0.35 -8.99 2.98
C MET A 125 -0.11 -7.62 3.64
N ILE A 126 -1.15 -7.01 4.22
CA ILE A 126 -1.02 -5.72 4.89
C ILE A 126 -0.15 -5.84 6.16
N ILE A 127 -0.34 -6.89 6.96
CA ILE A 127 0.53 -7.14 8.13
C ILE A 127 1.98 -7.38 7.70
N LEU A 128 2.20 -8.24 6.68
CA LEU A 128 3.55 -8.54 6.21
C LEU A 128 4.25 -7.29 5.66
N PHE A 129 3.53 -6.44 4.95
CA PHE A 129 4.03 -5.16 4.50
C PHE A 129 4.44 -4.26 5.69
N GLN A 130 3.62 -4.20 6.74
CA GLN A 130 3.95 -3.47 7.96
C GLN A 130 5.22 -4.03 8.62
N MET A 131 5.35 -5.36 8.71
CA MET A 131 6.54 -6.01 9.29
C MET A 131 7.80 -5.79 8.43
N CYS A 132 7.69 -5.69 7.10
CA CYS A 132 8.81 -5.33 6.23
C CYS A 132 9.38 -3.93 6.56
N THR A 133 8.55 -3.02 7.06
CA THR A 133 8.98 -1.70 7.54
C THR A 133 9.47 -1.71 8.99
N THR A 134 9.61 -2.91 9.58
CA THR A 134 9.96 -3.16 10.99
C THR A 134 9.06 -2.45 12.00
N ALA A 135 7.83 -2.11 11.59
CA ALA A 135 6.85 -1.44 12.43
C ALA A 135 5.84 -2.46 13.01
N GLY A 136 5.60 -2.41 14.32
CA GLY A 136 4.56 -3.21 14.98
C GLY A 136 4.76 -4.73 14.97
N TRP A 137 5.93 -5.22 14.56
CA TRP A 137 6.26 -6.66 14.56
C TRP A 137 6.20 -7.27 15.96
N SER A 138 6.53 -6.50 17.00
CA SER A 138 6.56 -6.99 18.39
C SER A 138 5.17 -7.36 18.89
N GLY A 139 4.15 -6.56 18.58
CA GLY A 139 2.76 -6.84 18.94
C GLY A 139 2.17 -8.01 18.16
N VAL A 140 2.53 -8.13 16.88
CA VAL A 140 2.15 -9.30 16.06
C VAL A 140 2.81 -10.56 16.63
N LEU A 141 4.13 -10.54 16.86
CA LEU A 141 4.86 -11.68 17.39
C LEU A 141 4.31 -12.13 18.74
N GLN A 142 4.04 -11.21 19.66
CA GLN A 142 3.46 -11.52 20.95
C GLN A 142 2.14 -12.29 20.81
N ALA A 143 1.27 -11.86 19.90
CA ALA A 143 0.02 -12.59 19.64
C ALA A 143 0.27 -14.01 19.10
N LEU A 144 1.24 -14.18 18.21
CA LEU A 144 1.57 -15.47 17.59
C LEU A 144 2.29 -16.45 18.53
N THR A 145 2.97 -15.95 19.56
CA THR A 145 3.75 -16.75 20.53
C THR A 145 2.92 -17.21 21.73
N ASN A 146 1.77 -16.61 21.99
CA ASN A 146 0.91 -16.97 23.12
C ASN A 146 0.36 -18.40 22.96
N ASP A 147 0.93 -19.35 23.71
CA ASP A 147 0.64 -20.79 23.62
C ASP A 147 -0.08 -21.35 24.86
N ARG A 148 -0.27 -20.54 25.92
CA ARG A 148 -0.85 -20.97 27.20
C ARG A 148 -1.96 -20.05 27.73
N PRO A 149 -2.91 -20.58 28.53
CA PRO A 149 -3.85 -19.77 29.31
C PRO A 149 -3.13 -18.90 30.36
N PRO A 150 -3.61 -17.67 30.68
CA PRO A 150 -4.89 -17.05 30.27
C PRO A 150 -4.83 -16.29 28.92
N ASP A 151 -3.67 -16.29 28.26
CA ASP A 151 -3.43 -15.49 27.05
C ASP A 151 -4.05 -16.10 25.79
N CYS A 152 -4.31 -17.40 25.78
CA CYS A 152 -5.12 -18.10 24.77
C CYS A 152 -5.99 -19.21 25.40
N ASP A 153 -6.97 -19.71 24.65
CA ASP A 153 -7.86 -20.79 25.04
C ASP A 153 -7.78 -21.95 24.00
N PRO A 154 -7.19 -23.10 24.37
CA PRO A 154 -7.07 -24.25 23.47
C PRO A 154 -8.41 -24.99 23.25
N THR A 155 -9.44 -24.66 24.03
CA THR A 155 -10.74 -25.37 24.03
C THR A 155 -11.83 -24.64 23.24
N ILE A 156 -11.57 -23.42 22.76
CA ILE A 156 -12.50 -22.70 21.89
C ILE A 156 -12.87 -23.57 20.69
N TYR A 157 -14.17 -23.85 20.57
CA TYR A 157 -14.73 -24.64 19.49
C TYR A 157 -15.15 -23.71 18.34
N SER A 158 -14.45 -23.83 17.21
CA SER A 158 -14.89 -23.28 15.93
C SER A 158 -15.25 -24.44 14.98
N PRO A 159 -16.20 -24.28 14.05
CA PRO A 159 -16.60 -25.35 13.13
C PRO A 159 -15.46 -25.94 12.31
N SER A 160 -14.38 -25.17 12.10
CA SER A 160 -13.25 -25.53 11.25
C SER A 160 -11.97 -25.85 12.03
N HIS A 161 -11.77 -25.31 13.23
CA HIS A 161 -10.51 -25.39 13.99
C HIS A 161 -10.76 -25.41 15.51
N ARG A 162 -9.81 -25.96 16.27
CA ARG A 162 -9.88 -26.01 17.75
C ARG A 162 -8.79 -25.13 18.36
N GLY A 163 -9.21 -24.26 19.27
CA GLY A 163 -8.35 -23.34 20.00
C GLY A 163 -7.94 -22.08 19.23
N ASP A 164 -7.53 -21.06 19.97
CA ASP A 164 -7.02 -19.78 19.43
C ASP A 164 -5.55 -19.50 19.85
N CYS A 165 -4.86 -20.54 20.34
CA CYS A 165 -3.46 -20.46 20.74
C CYS A 165 -2.52 -20.39 19.54
N GLY A 166 -1.51 -19.54 19.65
CA GLY A 166 -0.39 -19.47 18.73
C GLY A 166 0.61 -20.60 18.94
N ASN A 167 1.66 -20.61 18.14
CA ASN A 167 2.73 -21.60 18.24
C ASN A 167 4.10 -20.91 18.19
N MET A 168 4.77 -20.90 19.34
CA MET A 168 6.10 -20.29 19.51
C MET A 168 7.14 -20.86 18.54
N ALA A 169 7.18 -22.18 18.34
CA ALA A 169 8.19 -22.81 17.49
C ALA A 169 8.06 -22.42 16.00
N ILE A 170 6.83 -22.13 15.56
CA ILE A 170 6.56 -21.68 14.18
C ILE A 170 6.76 -20.16 14.05
N ALA A 171 6.39 -19.40 15.09
CA ALA A 171 6.49 -17.94 15.10
C ALA A 171 7.94 -17.45 15.23
N THR A 172 8.78 -18.17 15.97
CA THR A 172 10.22 -17.91 16.09
C THR A 172 11.02 -19.15 15.68
N PRO A 173 11.22 -19.37 14.37
CA PRO A 173 12.12 -20.41 13.91
C PRO A 173 13.55 -19.97 14.22
N ILE A 174 14.11 -20.49 15.32
CA ILE A 174 15.52 -20.32 15.72
C ILE A 174 16.37 -21.31 14.93
#